data_AF-A0A2N2D7U4-F1
#
_entry.id   AF-A0A2N2D7U4-F1
#
_cell.length_a   1.000
_cell.length_b   1.000
_cell.length_c   1.000
_cell.angle_alpha   90.00
_cell.angle_beta   90.00
_cell.angle_gamma   90.00
#
_symmetry.space_group_name_H-M   'P 1'
#
loop_
_entity.id
_entity.type
_entity.pdbx_description
1 polymer ?
#
loop_
_entity_poly.entity_id
_entity_poly.type
_entity_poly.pdbx_seq_one_letter_code
_entity_poly.pdbx_strand_id
1 'polypeptide(L)'
;MRKYKDFDALIKQKQQEPISIKLYGKLYQIPAAFPANAALTITRMTKEDANQELQMDQLELILNLIYGKDVIAEWMSRGITVDILTDILTWTVAQYGAEDTEDDIVKNSLAPVVKD
;
A
#
# COMPACT_ATOMS: atom_id res chain seq x y z
N MET A 1 32.44 -21.85 -0.81
CA MET A 1 31.78 -20.51 -0.71
C MET A 1 30.34 -20.64 -1.16
N ARG A 2 29.36 -20.21 -0.35
CA ARG A 2 27.95 -20.13 -0.79
C ARG A 2 27.74 -18.79 -1.50
N LYS A 3 27.35 -18.83 -2.77
CA LYS A 3 26.95 -17.66 -3.57
C LYS A 3 25.43 -17.64 -3.72
N TYR A 4 24.71 -17.34 -2.65
CA TYR A 4 23.28 -17.03 -2.74
C TYR A 4 22.90 -16.02 -1.66
N LYS A 5 21.87 -15.23 -1.95
CA LYS A 5 21.22 -14.34 -0.98
C LYS A 5 19.94 -15.02 -0.52
N ASP A 6 19.74 -15.09 0.79
CA ASP A 6 18.56 -15.69 1.41
C ASP A 6 17.45 -14.63 1.54
N PHE A 7 16.47 -14.69 0.64
CA PHE A 7 15.32 -13.78 0.68
C PHE A 7 14.26 -14.23 1.68
N ASP A 8 14.22 -15.51 2.06
CA ASP A 8 13.29 -16.03 3.07
C ASP A 8 13.62 -15.44 4.44
N ALA A 9 14.92 -15.32 4.76
CA ALA A 9 15.40 -14.62 5.95
C ALA A 9 15.07 -13.12 5.92
N LEU A 10 15.17 -12.47 4.76
CA LEU A 10 14.88 -11.06 4.59
C LEU A 10 13.38 -10.77 4.77
N ILE A 11 12.50 -11.61 4.22
CA ILE A 11 11.04 -11.48 4.37
C ILE A 11 10.63 -11.58 5.84
N LYS A 12 11.22 -12.51 6.60
CA LYS A 12 10.96 -12.64 8.04
C LYS A 12 11.35 -11.40 8.84
N GLN A 13 12.40 -10.69 8.42
CA GLN A 13 12.85 -9.46 9.08
C GLN A 13 12.01 -8.23 8.71
N LYS A 14 11.41 -8.20 7.52
CA LYS A 14 10.62 -7.07 7.01
C LYS A 14 9.14 -7.09 7.42
N GLN A 15 8.77 -7.83 8.46
CA GLN A 15 7.39 -7.81 8.96
C GLN A 15 7.09 -6.46 9.62
N GLN A 16 6.54 -5.56 8.83
CA GLN A 16 6.03 -4.26 9.25
C GLN A 16 4.67 -4.41 9.95
N GLU A 17 4.25 -3.37 10.66
CA GLU A 17 2.94 -3.36 11.31
C GLU A 17 1.81 -3.24 10.27
N PRO A 18 0.71 -3.99 10.42
CA PRO A 18 -0.40 -3.94 9.48
C PRO A 18 -1.10 -2.57 9.55
N ILE A 19 -1.29 -1.95 8.37
CA ILE A 19 -2.07 -0.72 8.23
C ILE A 19 -3.56 -1.06 8.43
N SER A 20 -4.31 -0.15 9.06
CA SER A 20 -5.73 -0.35 9.33
C SER A 20 -6.58 0.82 8.86
N ILE A 21 -7.75 0.53 8.29
CA ILE A 21 -8.79 1.53 7.99
C ILE A 21 -10.03 1.29 8.84
N LYS A 22 -10.72 2.37 9.21
CA LYS A 22 -12.02 2.30 9.89
C LYS A 22 -13.12 2.69 8.92
N LEU A 23 -14.05 1.77 8.68
CA LEU A 23 -15.20 2.00 7.81
C LEU A 23 -16.42 1.30 8.39
N TYR A 24 -17.58 1.97 8.35
CA TYR A 24 -18.83 1.44 8.90
C TYR A 24 -18.75 0.95 10.36
N GLY A 25 -17.86 1.56 11.16
CA GLY A 25 -17.64 1.19 12.57
C GLY A 25 -16.76 -0.05 12.78
N LYS A 26 -16.25 -0.68 11.71
CA LYS A 26 -15.36 -1.84 11.73
C LYS A 26 -13.93 -1.44 11.31
N LEU A 27 -12.94 -2.12 11.87
CA LEU A 27 -11.54 -2.01 11.45
C LEU A 27 -11.22 -3.10 10.42
N TYR A 28 -10.61 -2.70 9.32
CA TYR A 28 -10.12 -3.60 8.27
C TYR A 28 -8.61 -3.46 8.22
N GLN A 29 -7.91 -4.59 8.43
CA GLN A 29 -6.46 -4.65 8.32
C GLN A 29 -6.06 -4.96 6.89
N ILE A 30 -5.04 -4.28 6.41
CA ILE A 30 -4.39 -4.57 5.14
C ILE A 30 -2.96 -5.07 5.38
N PRO A 31 -2.36 -5.77 4.40
CA PRO A 31 -0.98 -6.21 4.49
C PRO A 31 -0.05 -5.04 4.83
N ALA A 32 0.99 -5.30 5.62
CA ALA A 32 1.93 -4.24 5.98
C ALA A 32 2.77 -3.75 4.78
N ALA A 33 2.95 -4.61 3.78
CA ALA A 33 3.60 -4.28 2.51
C ALA A 33 2.62 -4.36 1.34
N PHE A 34 2.76 -3.46 0.37
CA PHE A 34 1.85 -3.39 -0.77
C PHE A 34 1.89 -4.69 -1.59
N PRO A 35 0.75 -5.34 -1.86
CA PRO A 35 0.74 -6.59 -2.62
C PRO A 35 1.31 -6.42 -4.03
N ALA A 36 2.34 -7.22 -4.37
CA ALA A 36 3.01 -7.13 -5.67
C ALA A 36 2.07 -7.36 -6.85
N ASN A 37 1.05 -8.21 -6.69
CA ASN A 37 0.02 -8.42 -7.70
C ASN A 37 -0.82 -7.15 -7.95
N ALA A 38 -1.15 -6.38 -6.90
CA ALA A 38 -1.84 -5.10 -7.02
C ALA A 38 -0.94 -4.07 -7.73
N ALA A 39 0.33 -3.96 -7.33
CA ALA A 39 1.30 -3.08 -7.97
C ALA A 39 1.49 -3.38 -9.47
N LEU A 40 1.63 -4.65 -9.83
CA LEU A 40 1.75 -5.08 -11.22
C LEU A 40 0.48 -4.82 -12.02
N THR A 41 -0.68 -4.94 -11.38
CA THR A 41 -1.98 -4.65 -12.01
C THR A 41 -2.08 -3.16 -12.35
N ILE A 42 -1.80 -2.29 -11.38
CA ILE A 42 -1.76 -0.83 -11.59
C ILE A 42 -0.75 -0.47 -12.69
N THR A 43 0.47 -1.03 -12.64
CA THR A 43 1.52 -0.75 -13.62
C THR A 43 1.14 -1.17 -15.05
N ARG A 44 0.38 -2.25 -15.21
CA ARG A 44 -0.11 -2.68 -16.52
C ARG A 44 -1.15 -1.71 -17.06
N MET A 45 -2.05 -1.25 -16.19
CA MET A 45 -3.11 -0.29 -16.55
C MET A 45 -2.54 1.08 -16.92
N THR A 46 -1.60 1.62 -16.15
CA THR A 46 -1.01 2.95 -16.40
C THR A 46 -0.03 2.98 -17.58
N LYS A 47 0.48 1.83 -18.02
CA LYS A 47 1.28 1.72 -19.25
C LYS A 47 0.46 1.90 -20.52
N GLU A 48 -0.84 1.62 -20.46
CA GLU A 48 -1.75 1.75 -21.60
C GLU A 48 -2.17 3.21 -21.78
N ASP A 49 -2.41 3.94 -20.69
CA ASP A 49 -2.60 5.39 -20.66
C ASP A 49 -2.36 5.94 -19.24
N ALA A 50 -1.43 6.90 -19.10
CA ALA A 50 -1.05 7.47 -17.81
C ALA A 50 -2.10 8.44 -17.23
N ASN A 51 -3.03 8.92 -18.06
CA ASN A 51 -4.10 9.84 -17.66
C ASN A 51 -5.47 9.17 -17.63
N GLN A 52 -5.55 7.86 -17.88
CA GLN A 52 -6.80 7.14 -17.85
C GLN A 52 -7.30 6.99 -16.41
N GLU A 53 -8.49 7.53 -16.16
CA GLU A 53 -9.24 7.22 -14.94
C GLU A 53 -9.51 5.72 -14.87
N LEU A 54 -9.28 5.13 -13.68
CA LEU A 54 -9.54 3.71 -13.46
C LEU A 54 -11.01 3.41 -13.75
N GLN A 55 -11.25 2.46 -14.64
CA GLN A 55 -12.60 1.97 -14.86
C GLN A 55 -13.11 1.22 -13.62
N MET A 56 -14.43 1.18 -13.43
CA MET A 56 -15.08 0.59 -12.24
C MET A 56 -14.61 -0.84 -11.95
N ASP A 57 -14.49 -1.67 -12.99
CA ASP A 57 -14.02 -3.06 -12.91
C ASP A 57 -12.54 -3.16 -12.49
N GLN A 58 -11.72 -2.21 -12.93
CA GLN A 58 -10.31 -2.11 -12.55
C GLN A 58 -10.14 -1.69 -11.09
N LEU A 59 -10.93 -0.71 -10.64
CA LEU A 59 -10.96 -0.26 -9.25
C LEU A 59 -11.35 -1.40 -8.31
N GLU A 60 -12.42 -2.13 -8.65
CA GLU A 60 -12.88 -3.30 -7.89
C GLU A 60 -11.81 -4.39 -7.84
N LEU A 61 -11.17 -4.70 -8.97
CA LEU A 61 -10.09 -5.69 -9.04
C LEU A 61 -8.94 -5.33 -8.09
N ILE A 62 -8.44 -4.09 -8.15
CA ILE A 62 -7.30 -3.66 -7.32
C ILE A 62 -7.67 -3.73 -5.83
N LEU A 63 -8.85 -3.23 -5.45
CA LEU A 63 -9.32 -3.28 -4.08
C LEU A 63 -9.50 -4.72 -3.57
N ASN A 64 -9.99 -5.63 -4.42
CA ASN A 64 -10.08 -7.06 -4.11
C ASN A 64 -8.71 -7.69 -3.85
N LEU A 65 -7.64 -7.25 -4.53
CA LEU A 65 -6.29 -7.74 -4.31
C LEU A 65 -5.68 -7.26 -2.98
N ILE A 66 -6.13 -6.12 -2.47
CA ILE A 66 -5.61 -5.51 -1.23
C ILE A 66 -6.43 -5.94 -0.01
N TYR A 67 -7.75 -5.84 -0.09
CA TYR A 67 -8.68 -6.03 1.02
C TYR A 67 -9.36 -7.40 1.03
N GLY A 68 -9.34 -8.10 -0.10
CA GLY A 68 -10.05 -9.38 -0.27
C GLY A 68 -11.50 -9.20 -0.71
N LYS A 69 -12.00 -10.20 -1.46
CA LYS A 69 -13.33 -10.17 -2.10
C LYS A 69 -14.48 -10.02 -1.13
N ASP A 70 -14.40 -10.68 0.02
CA ASP A 70 -15.48 -10.66 1.02
C ASP A 70 -15.65 -9.28 1.64
N VAL A 71 -14.54 -8.55 1.84
CA VAL A 71 -14.54 -7.18 2.39
C VAL A 71 -15.15 -6.21 1.39
N ILE A 72 -14.76 -6.30 0.12
CA ILE A 72 -15.32 -5.43 -0.92
C ILE A 72 -16.79 -5.72 -1.14
N ALA A 73 -17.20 -7.00 -1.16
CA ALA A 73 -18.61 -7.38 -1.23
C ALA A 73 -19.41 -6.83 -0.04
N GLU A 74 -18.86 -6.87 1.18
CA GLU A 74 -19.47 -6.25 2.37
C GLU A 74 -19.70 -4.75 2.15
N TRP A 75 -18.70 -4.02 1.65
CA TRP A 75 -18.82 -2.58 1.42
C TRP A 75 -19.86 -2.24 0.35
N MET A 76 -19.87 -3.01 -0.75
CA MET A 76 -20.85 -2.86 -1.83
C MET A 76 -22.27 -3.10 -1.30
N SER A 77 -22.49 -4.13 -0.47
CA SER A 77 -23.79 -4.41 0.13
C SER A 77 -24.31 -3.31 1.06
N ARG A 78 -23.39 -2.50 1.59
CA ARG A 78 -23.67 -1.34 2.45
C ARG A 78 -23.82 -0.03 1.69
N GLY A 79 -23.75 -0.07 0.35
CA GLY A 79 -23.95 1.08 -0.50
C GLY A 79 -22.76 2.05 -0.53
N ILE A 80 -21.53 1.53 -0.45
CA ILE A 80 -20.34 2.36 -0.68
C ILE A 80 -20.38 2.97 -2.09
N THR A 81 -19.98 4.23 -2.21
CA THR A 81 -19.94 4.93 -3.49
C THR A 81 -18.60 4.74 -4.18
N VAL A 82 -18.59 4.93 -5.50
CA VAL A 82 -17.36 4.90 -6.31
C VAL A 82 -16.33 5.90 -5.80
N ASP A 83 -16.76 7.12 -5.47
CA ASP A 83 -15.88 8.17 -4.97
C ASP A 83 -15.15 7.73 -3.69
N ILE A 84 -15.88 7.12 -2.75
CA ILE A 84 -15.29 6.62 -1.51
C ILE A 84 -14.32 5.46 -1.78
N LEU A 85 -14.62 4.57 -2.73
CA LEU A 85 -13.69 3.50 -3.12
C LEU A 85 -12.38 4.07 -3.70
N THR A 86 -12.48 5.11 -4.52
CA THR A 86 -11.32 5.83 -5.08
C THR A 86 -10.51 6.51 -3.98
N ASP A 87 -11.16 7.16 -3.01
CA ASP A 87 -10.50 7.78 -1.87
C ASP A 87 -9.78 6.74 -1.00
N ILE A 88 -10.43 5.60 -0.74
CA ILE A 88 -9.83 4.47 -0.01
C ILE A 88 -8.59 3.97 -0.76
N LEU A 89 -8.68 3.73 -2.06
CA LEU A 89 -7.54 3.25 -2.84
C LEU A 89 -6.38 4.27 -2.83
N THR A 90 -6.68 5.55 -3.05
CA THR A 90 -5.70 6.64 -3.05
C THR A 90 -4.99 6.73 -1.71
N TRP A 91 -5.75 6.74 -0.61
CA TRP A 91 -5.18 6.77 0.74
C TRP A 91 -4.33 5.53 1.02
N THR A 92 -4.80 4.35 0.60
CA THR A 92 -4.11 3.07 0.78
C THR A 92 -2.75 3.08 0.09
N VAL A 93 -2.69 3.48 -1.18
CA VAL A 93 -1.44 3.57 -1.94
C VAL A 93 -0.48 4.58 -1.30
N ALA A 94 -1.00 5.71 -0.79
CA ALA A 94 -0.18 6.71 -0.11
C ALA A 94 0.51 6.17 1.15
N GLN A 95 -0.12 5.25 1.90
CA GLN A 95 0.50 4.65 3.09
C GLN A 95 1.77 3.86 2.74
N TYR A 96 1.79 3.17 1.61
CA TYR A 96 2.97 2.40 1.18
C TYR A 96 4.04 3.26 0.48
N GLY A 97 3.69 4.45 -0.02
CA GLY A 97 4.63 5.40 -0.60
C GLY A 97 5.31 6.31 0.42
N ALA A 98 4.76 6.42 1.64
CA ALA A 98 5.30 7.27 2.70
C ALA A 98 6.53 6.66 3.41
N GLU A 99 6.68 5.33 3.38
CA GLU A 99 7.79 4.63 4.06
C GLU A 99 9.16 4.82 3.39
N ASP A 100 9.22 5.26 2.13
CA ASP A 100 10.50 5.53 1.45
C ASP A 100 11.14 6.87 1.87
N THR A 101 10.52 7.66 2.76
CA THR A 101 10.99 9.01 3.14
C THR A 101 11.42 9.22 4.59
N GLU A 102 11.22 8.27 5.51
CA GLU A 102 11.52 8.52 6.94
C GLU A 102 12.91 8.06 7.43
N ASP A 103 13.68 7.31 6.63
CA ASP A 103 15.02 6.83 7.06
C ASP A 103 16.21 7.75 6.71
N ASP A 104 16.01 8.84 5.96
CA ASP A 104 17.10 9.76 5.56
C ASP A 104 17.18 11.06 6.40
N ILE A 105 16.22 11.35 7.29
CA ILE A 105 16.23 12.62 8.05
C ILE A 105 17.04 12.53 9.36
N VAL A 106 17.24 11.34 9.95
CA VAL A 106 17.88 11.23 11.28
C VAL A 106 19.42 11.19 11.23
N LYS A 107 20.05 10.98 10.07
CA LYS A 107 21.52 10.95 9.98
C LYS A 107 22.22 12.31 9.81
N ASN A 108 21.47 13.40 9.56
CA ASN A 108 22.08 14.73 9.41
C ASN A 108 21.86 15.68 10.60
N SER A 109 21.27 15.23 11.71
CA SER A 109 21.03 16.08 12.90
C SER A 109 21.93 15.78 14.11
N LEU A 110 22.95 14.94 13.95
CA LEU A 110 23.94 14.65 15.01
C LEU A 110 25.37 14.81 14.49
N ALA A 111 25.74 16.05 14.21
CA ALA A 111 27.14 16.48 14.34
C ALA A 111 27.20 17.62 15.38
N PRO A 112 27.68 17.35 16.61
CA PRO A 112 27.98 18.39 17.58
C PRO A 112 29.47 18.72 17.53
N VAL A 113 29.86 19.88 16.98
CA VAL A 113 31.16 20.55 17.24
C VAL A 113 30.96 22.02 16.89
N VAL A 114 30.61 22.93 17.82
CA VAL A 114 31.43 23.60 18.85
C VAL A 114 32.70 24.26 18.31
N LYS A 115 32.66 25.60 18.23
CA LYS A 115 33.74 26.63 18.38
C LYS A 115 34.97 26.52 17.45
N ASP A 116 35.57 27.61 16.96
CA ASP A 116 35.88 28.91 17.57
C ASP A 116 35.55 30.12 16.67
#